data_AF-K9T942-F1
#
_entry.id   AF-K9T942-F1
#
_cell.length_a   1.000
_cell.length_b   1.000
_cell.length_c   1.000
_cell.angle_alpha   90.00
_cell.angle_beta   90.00
_cell.angle_gamma   90.00
#
_symmetry.space_group_name_H-M   'P 1'
#
loop_
_entity.id
_entity.type
_entity.pdbx_description
1 polymer ?
#
loop_
_entity_poly.entity_id
_entity_poly.type
_entity_poly.pdbx_seq_one_letter_code
_entity_poly.pdbx_strand_id
1 'polypeptide(L)'
;MLSQTISIPDTPNVSLVAFYGTKPTALKLFIESLQTRISEALDNSFECYLLEQVHATIIGCEGLKTEKGILSKWFLEHRGEERYIKLADFINYVRQSDRLPIHVKIGGYAPKIDYGFLSQNKHPFERSFQFLGNIAVSIGWSLRERKISRDLDRFRLECQNFNLLHKYHKHPNSVDNDCYMRIGVIKGKVNDREIKKIEREIQNSLRNISPIHLSIGFDNLKFVRYQDLALSLDKTQIISLKNATEDKVEKFYPSR
;
A
#
# COMPACT_ATOMS: atom_id res chain seq x y z
N MET A 1 -4.40 -29.65 27.60
CA MET A 1 -3.56 -29.39 26.41
C MET A 1 -3.65 -27.89 26.14
N LEU A 2 -2.56 -27.16 26.35
CA LEU A 2 -2.50 -25.72 26.08
C LEU A 2 -2.69 -25.52 24.57
N SER A 3 -3.76 -24.86 24.15
CA SER A 3 -3.94 -24.48 22.74
C SER A 3 -2.76 -23.59 22.37
N GLN A 4 -1.87 -24.07 21.50
CA GLN A 4 -0.84 -23.21 20.93
C GLN A 4 -1.55 -22.07 20.18
N THR A 5 -1.39 -20.84 20.67
CA THR A 5 -1.90 -19.65 20.00
C THR A 5 -1.30 -19.61 18.60
N ILE A 6 -2.15 -19.72 17.58
CA ILE A 6 -1.71 -19.64 16.18
C ILE A 6 -1.18 -18.22 15.95
N SER A 7 0.09 -18.11 15.55
CA SER A 7 0.71 -16.85 15.16
C SER A 7 1.01 -16.90 13.66
N ILE A 8 0.57 -15.86 12.92
CA ILE A 8 0.76 -15.78 11.48
C ILE A 8 1.94 -14.86 11.20
N PRO A 9 3.00 -15.32 10.50
CA PRO A 9 4.21 -14.54 10.31
C PRO A 9 3.96 -13.26 9.51
N ASP A 10 4.78 -12.23 9.73
CA ASP A 10 4.79 -11.04 8.88
C ASP A 10 5.33 -11.33 7.48
N THR A 11 6.28 -12.27 7.39
CA THR A 11 6.92 -12.71 6.14
C THR A 11 7.29 -14.21 6.21
N PRO A 12 7.23 -14.96 5.10
CA PRO A 12 6.67 -14.54 3.83
C PRO A 12 5.15 -14.35 3.90
N ASN A 13 4.60 -13.42 3.13
CA ASN A 13 3.16 -13.26 3.06
C ASN A 13 2.69 -12.70 1.71
N VAL A 14 1.38 -12.52 1.57
CA VAL A 14 0.73 -12.20 0.29
C VAL A 14 0.06 -10.83 0.34
N SER A 15 0.14 -10.07 -0.75
CA SER A 15 -0.62 -8.83 -0.92
C SER A 15 -1.06 -8.64 -2.37
N LEU A 16 -2.14 -7.87 -2.56
CA LEU A 16 -2.49 -7.29 -3.85
C LEU A 16 -1.93 -5.87 -3.92
N VAL A 17 -1.07 -5.62 -4.90
CA VAL A 17 -0.38 -4.33 -5.08
C VAL A 17 -0.61 -3.79 -6.50
N ALA A 18 -0.50 -2.46 -6.63
CA ALA A 18 -0.50 -1.76 -7.91
C ALA A 18 0.90 -1.21 -8.21
N PHE A 19 1.24 -1.13 -9.51
CA PHE A 19 2.47 -0.51 -10.04
C PHE A 19 3.80 -1.18 -9.64
N TYR A 20 3.77 -2.42 -9.14
CA TYR A 20 4.98 -3.22 -8.95
C TYR A 20 5.55 -3.66 -10.31
N GLY A 21 6.84 -3.45 -10.55
CA GLY A 21 7.51 -3.59 -11.85
C GLY A 21 7.50 -2.31 -12.68
N THR A 22 7.39 -2.46 -14.01
CA THR A 22 7.35 -1.35 -14.97
C THR A 22 6.26 -0.33 -14.64
N LYS A 23 6.58 0.96 -14.78
CA LYS A 23 5.72 2.08 -14.38
C LYS A 23 5.32 2.95 -15.56
N PRO A 24 4.16 3.62 -15.49
CA PRO A 24 3.87 4.75 -16.35
C PRO A 24 4.95 5.84 -16.21
N THR A 25 5.30 6.50 -17.31
CA THR A 25 6.36 7.53 -17.35
C THR A 25 6.19 8.61 -16.29
N ALA A 26 4.97 9.11 -16.09
CA ALA A 26 4.69 10.13 -15.09
C ALA A 26 5.00 9.66 -13.66
N LEU A 27 4.69 8.40 -13.33
CA LEU A 27 4.99 7.83 -12.01
C LEU A 27 6.49 7.59 -11.83
N LYS A 28 7.18 7.12 -12.88
CA LYS A 28 8.63 6.96 -12.87
C LYS A 28 9.34 8.28 -12.55
N LEU A 29 9.06 9.33 -13.33
CA LEU A 29 9.68 10.66 -13.16
C LEU A 29 9.41 11.26 -11.78
N PHE A 30 8.22 10.99 -11.23
CA PHE A 30 7.85 11.42 -9.89
C PHE A 30 8.66 10.76 -8.79
N ILE A 31 8.79 9.43 -8.85
CA ILE A 31 9.55 8.67 -7.86
C ILE A 31 11.02 9.08 -7.95
N GLU A 32 11.58 9.19 -9.16
CA GLU A 32 12.95 9.65 -9.38
C GLU A 32 13.15 11.06 -8.79
N SER A 33 12.24 12.00 -9.06
CA SER A 33 12.35 13.36 -8.52
C SER A 33 12.30 13.38 -6.98
N LEU A 34 11.45 12.56 -6.36
CA LEU A 34 11.41 12.44 -4.90
C LEU A 34 12.70 11.83 -4.36
N GLN A 35 13.17 10.74 -4.97
CA GLN A 35 14.40 10.05 -4.58
C GLN A 35 15.61 10.99 -4.66
N THR A 36 15.77 11.73 -5.76
CA THR A 36 16.83 12.73 -5.92
C THR A 36 16.78 13.76 -4.81
N ARG A 37 15.62 14.36 -4.52
CA ARG A 37 15.48 15.39 -3.48
C ARG A 37 15.80 14.86 -2.08
N ILE A 38 15.39 13.63 -1.77
CA ILE A 38 15.65 13.03 -0.47
C ILE A 38 17.13 12.68 -0.34
N SER A 39 17.74 12.08 -1.38
CA SER A 39 19.16 11.75 -1.41
C SER A 39 20.05 12.99 -1.33
N GLU A 40 19.71 14.08 -2.01
CA GLU A 40 20.43 15.36 -1.89
C GLU A 40 20.34 15.95 -0.48
N ALA A 41 19.23 15.73 0.22
CA ALA A 41 19.01 16.27 1.56
C ALA A 41 19.59 15.38 2.69
N LEU A 42 19.80 14.09 2.44
CA LEU A 42 20.26 13.11 3.44
C LEU A 42 21.63 12.50 3.10
N ASP A 43 22.26 12.95 2.02
CA ASP A 43 23.50 12.40 1.46
C ASP A 43 23.43 10.86 1.36
N ASN A 44 24.47 10.18 1.86
CA ASN A 44 24.58 8.72 1.87
C ASN A 44 23.70 8.03 2.92
N SER A 45 22.87 8.78 3.65
CA SER A 45 21.99 8.24 4.69
C SER A 45 20.63 7.81 4.16
N PHE A 46 20.39 7.86 2.84
CA PHE A 46 19.14 7.41 2.23
C PHE A 46 19.39 6.35 1.15
N GLU A 47 18.77 5.19 1.33
CA GLU A 47 18.73 4.13 0.33
C GLU A 47 17.41 4.22 -0.44
N CYS A 48 17.50 4.65 -1.69
CA CYS A 48 16.38 4.61 -2.63
C CYS A 48 15.95 3.17 -2.89
N TYR A 49 14.64 2.91 -2.86
CA TYR A 49 14.15 1.65 -3.40
C TYR A 49 14.31 1.62 -4.92
N LEU A 50 14.53 0.43 -5.48
CA LEU A 50 14.52 0.28 -6.93
C LEU A 50 13.17 0.77 -7.48
N LEU A 51 13.19 1.41 -8.66
CA LEU A 51 11.98 1.98 -9.22
C LEU A 51 10.90 0.90 -9.34
N GLU A 52 11.24 -0.25 -9.89
CA GLU A 52 10.36 -1.41 -10.05
C GLU A 52 9.72 -1.88 -8.74
N GLN A 53 10.43 -1.74 -7.62
CA GLN A 53 9.98 -2.15 -6.30
C GLN A 53 8.94 -1.18 -5.68
N VAL A 54 8.97 0.11 -6.02
CA VAL A 54 8.00 1.09 -5.48
C VAL A 54 6.59 0.75 -5.99
N HIS A 55 5.65 0.57 -5.06
CA HIS A 55 4.29 0.12 -5.35
C HIS A 55 3.30 0.70 -4.35
N ALA A 56 2.01 0.64 -4.70
CA ALA A 56 0.91 0.93 -3.78
C ALA A 56 0.28 -0.39 -3.29
N THR A 57 0.18 -0.58 -1.98
CA THR A 57 -0.56 -1.71 -1.41
C THR A 57 -2.06 -1.43 -1.46
N ILE A 58 -2.80 -2.26 -2.21
CA ILE A 58 -4.25 -2.12 -2.33
C ILE A 58 -4.93 -2.81 -1.16
N ILE A 59 -4.56 -4.06 -0.91
CA ILE A 59 -5.01 -4.84 0.25
C ILE A 59 -3.93 -5.85 0.62
N GLY A 60 -3.61 -5.92 1.90
CA GLY A 60 -2.84 -7.02 2.46
C GLY A 60 -3.69 -8.28 2.43
N CYS A 61 -3.13 -9.36 1.88
CA CYS A 61 -3.80 -10.65 1.82
C CYS A 61 -3.18 -11.61 2.81
N GLU A 62 -2.72 -11.12 3.96
CA GLU A 62 -1.89 -11.89 4.86
C GLU A 62 -2.64 -13.07 5.50
N GLY A 63 -2.02 -14.25 5.48
CA GLY A 63 -2.62 -15.44 6.04
C GLY A 63 -1.67 -16.63 6.16
N LEU A 64 -2.18 -17.71 6.74
CA LEU A 64 -1.47 -18.98 6.94
C LEU A 64 -2.30 -20.12 6.36
N LYS A 65 -1.71 -20.92 5.48
CA LYS A 65 -2.36 -22.11 4.92
C LYS A 65 -2.47 -23.21 5.98
N THR A 66 -3.68 -23.73 6.15
CA THR A 66 -4.04 -24.84 7.06
C THR A 66 -4.87 -25.88 6.31
N GLU A 67 -5.18 -27.01 6.94
CA GLU A 67 -6.07 -28.04 6.38
C GLU A 67 -7.48 -27.51 6.04
N LYS A 68 -7.95 -26.47 6.75
CA LYS A 68 -9.27 -25.87 6.54
C LYS A 68 -9.28 -24.76 5.48
N GLY A 69 -8.10 -24.37 4.97
CA GLY A 69 -7.91 -23.24 4.07
C GLY A 69 -6.92 -22.20 4.62
N ILE A 70 -6.91 -21.01 4.04
CA ILE A 70 -5.98 -19.93 4.41
C ILE A 70 -6.59 -19.09 5.55
N LEU A 71 -6.06 -19.23 6.76
CA LEU A 71 -6.48 -18.45 7.93
C LEU A 71 -6.04 -16.99 7.77
N SER A 72 -6.99 -16.06 7.88
CA SER A 72 -6.80 -14.62 7.70
C SER A 72 -6.10 -14.00 8.92
N LYS A 73 -4.94 -13.38 8.70
CA LYS A 73 -4.12 -12.79 9.76
C LYS A 73 -4.86 -11.73 10.55
N TRP A 74 -5.40 -10.72 9.86
CA TRP A 74 -5.92 -9.54 10.52
C TRP A 74 -7.27 -9.78 11.19
N PHE A 75 -8.10 -10.71 10.68
CA PHE A 75 -9.30 -11.12 11.43
C PHE A 75 -8.92 -11.80 12.75
N LEU A 76 -7.91 -12.68 12.73
CA LEU A 76 -7.42 -13.33 13.94
C LEU A 76 -6.82 -12.31 14.93
N GLU A 77 -5.88 -11.48 14.48
CA GLU A 77 -5.13 -10.58 15.37
C GLU A 77 -5.95 -9.37 15.85
N HIS A 78 -6.81 -8.78 15.00
CA HIS A 78 -7.56 -7.57 15.38
C HIS A 78 -8.93 -7.86 15.96
N ARG A 79 -9.55 -9.00 15.63
CA ARG A 79 -10.91 -9.33 16.05
C ARG A 79 -11.01 -10.62 16.84
N GLY A 80 -9.94 -11.42 16.94
CA GLY A 80 -10.00 -12.73 17.59
C GLY A 80 -10.84 -13.75 16.83
N GLU A 81 -11.08 -13.52 15.53
CA GLU A 81 -11.99 -14.33 14.72
C GLU A 81 -11.20 -15.25 13.76
N GLU A 82 -11.44 -16.56 13.86
CA GLU A 82 -10.93 -17.53 12.89
C GLU A 82 -11.74 -17.45 11.60
N ARG A 83 -11.22 -16.74 10.59
CA ARG A 83 -11.83 -16.65 9.26
C ARG A 83 -10.88 -17.13 8.18
N TYR A 84 -11.42 -17.86 7.20
CA TYR A 84 -10.65 -18.39 6.08
C TYR A 84 -10.88 -17.54 4.83
N ILE A 85 -9.80 -17.11 4.18
CA ILE A 85 -9.84 -16.25 2.98
C ILE A 85 -10.57 -17.00 1.86
N LYS A 86 -11.59 -16.36 1.28
CA LYS A 86 -12.32 -16.87 0.11
C LYS A 86 -11.59 -16.44 -1.16
N LEU A 87 -10.48 -17.11 -1.48
CA LEU A 87 -9.51 -16.62 -2.45
C LEU A 87 -10.04 -16.60 -3.89
N ALA A 88 -10.72 -17.66 -4.36
CA ALA A 88 -11.36 -17.66 -5.67
C ALA A 88 -12.37 -16.53 -5.84
N ASP A 89 -13.27 -16.36 -4.86
CA ASP A 89 -14.28 -15.30 -4.86
C ASP A 89 -13.65 -13.91 -4.88
N PHE A 90 -12.59 -13.70 -4.10
CA PHE A 90 -11.85 -12.45 -4.10
C PHE A 90 -11.20 -12.16 -5.47
N ILE A 91 -10.53 -13.14 -6.08
CA ILE A 91 -9.91 -12.98 -7.40
C ILE A 91 -10.98 -12.61 -8.44
N ASN A 92 -12.13 -13.28 -8.43
CA ASN A 92 -13.23 -12.99 -9.34
C ASN A 92 -13.82 -11.59 -9.09
N TYR A 93 -14.00 -11.21 -7.82
CA TYR A 93 -14.45 -9.89 -7.44
C TYR A 93 -13.53 -8.80 -8.00
N VAL A 94 -12.21 -8.89 -7.77
CA VAL A 94 -11.26 -7.86 -8.26
C VAL A 94 -11.26 -7.79 -9.79
N ARG A 95 -11.49 -8.89 -10.50
CA ARG A 95 -11.56 -8.90 -11.98
C ARG A 95 -12.80 -8.23 -12.54
N GLN A 96 -13.92 -8.33 -11.84
CA GLN A 96 -15.24 -7.91 -12.31
C GLN A 96 -15.76 -6.65 -11.61
N SER A 97 -15.00 -6.12 -10.64
CA SER A 97 -15.42 -5.00 -9.82
C SER A 97 -15.62 -3.74 -10.66
N ASP A 98 -16.81 -3.16 -10.56
CA ASP A 98 -17.15 -1.83 -11.07
C ASP A 98 -16.47 -0.69 -10.30
N ARG A 99 -15.82 -1.00 -9.17
CA ARG A 99 -14.98 -0.06 -8.42
C ARG A 99 -13.65 0.22 -9.13
N LEU A 100 -13.23 -0.66 -10.04
CA LEU A 100 -12.00 -0.49 -10.79
C LEU A 100 -12.28 0.10 -12.20
N PRO A 101 -11.45 1.01 -12.69
CA PRO A 101 -10.24 1.50 -12.03
C PRO A 101 -10.50 2.53 -10.92
N ILE A 102 -9.68 2.50 -9.85
CA ILE A 102 -9.63 3.56 -8.84
C ILE A 102 -8.67 4.65 -9.33
N HIS A 103 -9.18 5.85 -9.56
CA HIS A 103 -8.37 6.99 -9.98
C HIS A 103 -7.76 7.71 -8.78
N VAL A 104 -6.43 7.70 -8.68
CA VAL A 104 -5.66 8.29 -7.58
C VAL A 104 -4.90 9.52 -8.05
N LYS A 105 -4.96 10.59 -7.26
CA LYS A 105 -4.09 11.76 -7.40
C LYS A 105 -2.90 11.66 -6.46
N ILE A 106 -1.72 12.02 -6.95
CA ILE A 106 -0.50 12.18 -6.15
C ILE A 106 0.11 13.56 -6.42
N GLY A 107 0.52 14.25 -5.35
CA GLY A 107 1.02 15.62 -5.41
C GLY A 107 -0.05 16.67 -5.75
N GLY A 108 0.35 17.93 -5.82
CA GLY A 108 -0.51 19.06 -6.15
C GLY A 108 -1.61 19.35 -5.12
N TYR A 109 -1.36 19.07 -3.83
CA TYR A 109 -2.28 19.37 -2.74
C TYR A 109 -1.97 20.75 -2.17
N ALA A 110 -2.84 21.73 -2.41
CA ALA A 110 -2.64 23.09 -1.93
C ALA A 110 -3.12 23.22 -0.47
N PRO A 111 -2.34 23.82 0.44
CA PRO A 111 -2.66 23.87 1.87
C PRO A 111 -3.92 24.70 2.23
N LYS A 112 -4.42 25.51 1.29
CA LYS A 112 -5.62 26.37 1.49
C LYS A 112 -6.90 25.79 0.88
N ILE A 113 -6.82 24.66 0.17
CA ILE A 113 -7.99 24.03 -0.47
C ILE A 113 -8.55 22.99 0.49
N ASP A 114 -9.82 23.11 0.86
CA ASP A 114 -10.52 22.02 1.52
C ASP A 114 -10.84 20.90 0.52
N TYR A 115 -10.20 19.74 0.71
CA TYR A 115 -10.42 18.55 -0.10
C TYR A 115 -11.58 17.68 0.38
N GLY A 116 -12.28 18.08 1.46
CA GLY A 116 -13.38 17.34 2.09
C GLY A 116 -12.94 16.08 2.81
N PHE A 117 -11.65 15.96 3.13
CA PHE A 117 -11.04 14.75 3.68
C PHE A 117 -9.78 15.08 4.49
N LEU A 118 -9.62 14.40 5.61
CA LEU A 118 -8.40 14.39 6.41
C LEU A 118 -7.85 12.95 6.47
N SER A 119 -6.56 12.79 6.20
CA SER A 119 -5.85 11.52 6.43
C SER A 119 -5.26 11.56 7.83
N GLN A 120 -5.75 10.69 8.72
CA GLN A 120 -5.34 10.66 10.13
C GLN A 120 -5.42 12.04 10.81
N ASN A 121 -6.55 12.74 10.63
CA ASN A 121 -6.82 14.09 11.14
C ASN A 121 -5.85 15.18 10.64
N LYS A 122 -5.12 14.93 9.55
CA LYS A 122 -4.22 15.90 8.92
C LYS A 122 -4.62 16.20 7.48
N HIS A 123 -4.24 17.38 7.02
CA HIS A 123 -4.59 17.85 5.69
C HIS A 123 -3.81 17.05 4.61
N PRO A 124 -4.39 16.79 3.42
CA PRO A 124 -3.70 16.09 2.32
C PRO A 124 -2.33 16.67 1.94
N PHE A 125 -2.17 18.00 2.02
CA PHE A 125 -0.86 18.66 1.86
C PHE A 125 0.19 18.09 2.84
N GLU A 126 -0.13 18.07 4.13
CA GLU A 126 0.76 17.60 5.20
C GLU A 126 1.00 16.09 5.13
N ARG A 127 0.05 15.33 4.57
CA ARG A 127 0.11 13.87 4.47
C ARG A 127 0.70 13.35 3.17
N SER A 128 0.83 14.21 2.16
CA SER A 128 1.27 13.82 0.81
C SER A 128 2.69 13.25 0.75
N PHE A 129 3.51 13.59 1.75
CA PHE A 129 4.81 13.00 2.01
C PHE A 129 5.13 13.03 3.51
N GLN A 130 5.75 11.98 4.02
CA GLN A 130 6.26 11.90 5.40
C GLN A 130 7.29 10.77 5.52
N PHE A 131 8.07 10.78 6.60
CA PHE A 131 8.82 9.64 7.08
C PHE A 131 8.00 8.89 8.14
N LEU A 132 7.80 7.59 7.92
CA LEU A 132 7.22 6.69 8.91
C LEU A 132 8.36 5.90 9.56
N GLY A 133 8.83 6.40 10.70
CA GLY A 133 10.11 5.96 11.26
C GLY A 133 11.24 6.34 10.31
N ASN A 134 11.94 5.35 9.77
CA ASN A 134 12.99 5.55 8.76
C ASN A 134 12.50 5.43 7.31
N ILE A 135 11.21 5.17 7.06
CA ILE A 135 10.71 4.90 5.70
C ILE A 135 10.13 6.18 5.10
N ALA A 136 10.68 6.64 3.98
CA ALA A 136 10.08 7.73 3.21
C ALA A 136 8.85 7.22 2.46
N VAL A 137 7.70 7.87 2.65
CA VAL A 137 6.46 7.51 1.97
C VAL A 137 5.85 8.70 1.23
N SER A 138 5.39 8.46 0.02
CA SER A 138 4.49 9.37 -0.71
C SER A 138 3.07 8.82 -0.63
N ILE A 139 2.08 9.71 -0.43
CA ILE A 139 0.68 9.32 -0.29
C ILE A 139 -0.17 10.09 -1.30
N GLY A 140 -1.04 9.35 -1.98
CA GLY A 140 -2.13 9.88 -2.78
C GLY A 140 -3.49 9.41 -2.27
N TRP A 141 -4.54 9.98 -2.85
CA TRP A 141 -5.92 9.63 -2.53
C TRP A 141 -6.76 9.52 -3.80
N SER A 142 -7.80 8.69 -3.72
CA SER A 142 -8.78 8.58 -4.80
C SER A 142 -9.53 9.90 -4.99
N LEU A 143 -9.87 10.26 -6.24
CA LEU A 143 -10.61 11.48 -6.56
C LEU A 143 -11.90 11.19 -7.35
N ARG A 144 -12.95 11.94 -7.01
CA ARG A 144 -14.15 12.15 -7.85
C ARG A 144 -14.52 13.62 -7.85
N GLU A 145 -14.80 14.19 -9.03
CA GLU A 145 -15.27 15.57 -9.16
C GLU A 145 -14.43 16.60 -8.38
N ARG A 146 -13.10 16.43 -8.40
CA ARG A 146 -12.09 17.24 -7.69
C ARG A 146 -12.11 17.14 -6.15
N LYS A 147 -12.95 16.32 -5.55
CA LYS A 147 -12.92 15.97 -4.13
C LYS A 147 -12.24 14.62 -3.91
N ILE A 148 -11.65 14.45 -2.73
CA ILE A 148 -11.13 13.13 -2.34
C ILE A 148 -12.32 12.21 -2.09
N SER A 149 -12.40 11.13 -2.87
CA SER A 149 -13.39 10.06 -2.69
C SER A 149 -12.89 9.03 -1.68
N ARG A 150 -13.79 8.16 -1.21
CA ARG A 150 -13.48 7.01 -0.34
C ARG A 150 -13.36 5.70 -1.12
N ASP A 151 -12.99 5.74 -2.39
CA ASP A 151 -13.08 4.56 -3.25
C ASP A 151 -12.10 3.46 -2.84
N LEU A 152 -10.87 3.82 -2.46
CA LEU A 152 -9.90 2.83 -1.96
C LEU A 152 -10.29 2.25 -0.61
N ASP A 153 -10.76 3.09 0.30
CA ASP A 153 -11.28 2.64 1.60
C ASP A 153 -12.50 1.72 1.43
N ARG A 154 -13.46 2.08 0.56
CA ARG A 154 -14.64 1.25 0.25
C ARG A 154 -14.24 -0.09 -0.36
N PHE A 155 -13.30 -0.10 -1.30
CA PHE A 155 -12.76 -1.34 -1.86
C PHE A 155 -12.17 -2.24 -0.75
N ARG A 156 -11.36 -1.66 0.15
CA ARG A 156 -10.78 -2.39 1.30
C ARG A 156 -11.84 -2.91 2.28
N LEU A 157 -12.91 -2.15 2.51
CA LEU A 157 -14.05 -2.60 3.33
C LEU A 157 -14.79 -3.76 2.67
N GLU A 158 -15.05 -3.69 1.36
CA GLU A 158 -15.72 -4.75 0.59
C GLU A 158 -14.91 -6.05 0.55
N CYS A 159 -13.57 -5.95 0.64
CA CYS A 159 -12.70 -7.13 0.77
C CYS A 159 -13.02 -7.99 2.00
N GLN A 160 -13.64 -7.43 3.04
CA GLN A 160 -14.04 -8.17 4.24
C GLN A 160 -15.08 -9.26 3.94
N ASN A 161 -15.87 -9.13 2.86
CA ASN A 161 -16.82 -10.16 2.41
C ASN A 161 -16.10 -11.46 1.98
N PHE A 162 -14.81 -11.36 1.66
CA PHE A 162 -13.93 -12.47 1.29
C PHE A 162 -12.97 -12.85 2.42
N ASN A 163 -13.26 -12.41 3.65
CA ASN A 163 -12.45 -12.62 4.85
C ASN A 163 -11.04 -12.01 4.76
N LEU A 164 -10.89 -10.93 3.99
CA LEU A 164 -9.70 -10.10 3.92
C LEU A 164 -9.93 -8.81 4.69
N LEU A 165 -9.23 -8.65 5.81
CA LEU A 165 -9.28 -7.43 6.62
C LEU A 165 -7.99 -6.63 6.42
N HIS A 166 -8.09 -5.34 6.10
CA HIS A 166 -6.90 -4.50 6.03
C HIS A 166 -6.32 -4.25 7.43
N LYS A 167 -4.98 -4.22 7.55
CA LYS A 167 -4.29 -4.02 8.84
C LYS A 167 -4.68 -2.73 9.60
N TYR A 168 -5.15 -1.70 8.88
CA TYR A 168 -5.60 -0.43 9.47
C TYR A 168 -7.11 -0.41 9.76
N HIS A 169 -7.86 -1.46 9.41
CA HIS A 169 -9.28 -1.63 9.71
C HIS A 169 -9.50 -2.42 11.01
N LYS A 170 -8.75 -2.08 12.06
CA LYS A 170 -8.84 -2.75 13.37
C LYS A 170 -10.24 -2.66 13.98
N HIS A 171 -10.93 -1.52 13.76
CA HIS A 171 -12.29 -1.30 14.24
C HIS A 171 -13.26 -1.14 13.05
N PRO A 172 -14.57 -1.42 13.21
CA PRO A 172 -15.55 -1.27 12.14
C PRO A 172 -15.63 0.13 11.53
N ASN A 173 -15.35 1.16 12.34
CA ASN A 173 -15.38 2.57 11.92
C ASN A 173 -14.02 3.09 11.44
N SER A 174 -13.00 2.25 11.38
CA SER A 174 -11.69 2.62 10.85
C SER A 174 -11.81 3.00 9.37
N VAL A 175 -11.18 4.11 9.00
CA VAL A 175 -11.09 4.58 7.60
C VAL A 175 -9.64 4.54 7.19
N ASP A 176 -9.36 3.93 6.05
CA ASP A 176 -8.04 3.93 5.45
C ASP A 176 -8.14 4.12 3.94
N ASN A 177 -7.98 5.36 3.53
CA ASN A 177 -8.04 5.80 2.15
C ASN A 177 -6.65 6.11 1.57
N ASP A 178 -5.59 5.85 2.34
CA ASP A 178 -4.22 6.21 1.94
C ASP A 178 -3.73 5.23 0.85
N CYS A 179 -3.44 5.78 -0.33
CA CYS A 179 -2.66 5.10 -1.36
C CYS A 179 -1.18 5.49 -1.15
N TYR A 180 -0.53 4.85 -0.18
CA TYR A 180 0.86 5.12 0.14
C TYR A 180 1.82 4.25 -0.68
N MET A 181 2.97 4.82 -1.03
CA MET A 181 4.08 4.14 -1.70
C MET A 181 5.36 4.41 -0.93
N ARG A 182 6.14 3.36 -0.67
CA ARG A 182 7.45 3.49 -0.02
C ARG A 182 8.50 3.87 -1.06
N ILE A 183 9.20 4.97 -0.84
CA ILE A 183 10.15 5.58 -1.79
C ILE A 183 11.59 5.12 -1.52
N GLY A 184 11.90 4.85 -0.26
CA GLY A 184 13.21 4.44 0.20
C GLY A 184 13.27 4.44 1.73
N VAL A 185 14.46 4.24 2.27
CA VAL A 185 14.68 4.11 3.70
C VAL A 185 15.93 4.85 4.14
N ILE A 186 15.84 5.52 5.29
CA ILE A 186 17.00 6.12 5.94
C ILE A 186 17.87 5.00 6.54
N LYS A 187 19.17 5.03 6.21
CA LYS A 187 20.21 4.20 6.81
C LYS A 187 20.98 5.05 7.82
N GLY A 188 21.05 4.57 9.07
CA GLY A 188 21.73 5.29 10.14
C GLY A 188 20.82 6.23 10.92
N LYS A 189 21.43 7.18 11.63
CA LYS A 189 20.74 8.11 12.53
C LYS A 189 20.67 9.49 11.90
N VAL A 190 19.47 9.95 11.63
CA VAL A 190 19.17 11.34 11.26
C VAL A 190 18.33 11.91 12.39
N ASN A 191 18.60 13.15 12.81
CA ASN A 191 17.86 13.74 13.91
C ASN A 191 16.43 14.13 13.47
N ASP A 192 15.47 14.07 14.40
CA ASP A 192 14.06 14.32 14.11
C ASP A 192 13.77 15.73 13.56
N ARG A 193 14.59 16.72 13.93
CA ARG A 193 14.42 18.11 13.49
C ARG A 193 14.73 18.23 12.00
N GLU A 194 15.77 17.56 11.55
CA GLU A 194 16.19 17.48 10.15
C GLU A 194 15.18 16.68 9.32
N ILE A 195 14.72 15.53 9.81
CA ILE A 195 13.63 14.77 9.17
C ILE A 195 12.41 15.68 8.93
N LYS A 196 11.93 16.38 9.97
CA LYS A 196 10.77 17.30 9.85
C LYS A 196 11.03 18.46 8.90
N LYS A 197 12.27 18.95 8.81
CA LYS A 197 12.64 20.00 7.85
C LYS A 197 12.50 19.48 6.42
N ILE A 198 13.07 18.31 6.14
CA ILE A 198 13.04 17.66 4.82
C ILE A 198 11.60 17.31 4.42
N GLU A 199 10.79 16.78 5.34
CA GLU A 199 9.35 16.54 5.08
C GLU A 199 8.65 17.80 4.59
N ARG A 200 8.84 18.93 5.29
CA ARG A 200 8.21 20.21 4.93
C ARG A 200 8.71 20.73 3.59
N GLU A 201 10.00 20.60 3.30
CA GLU A 201 10.57 21.00 2.01
C GLU A 201 9.98 20.19 0.86
N ILE A 202 9.86 18.88 1.02
CA ILE A 202 9.26 17.99 0.01
C ILE A 202 7.77 18.27 -0.14
N GLN A 203 7.01 18.41 0.95
CA GLN A 203 5.59 18.78 0.90
C GLN A 203 5.39 20.12 0.14
N ASN A 204 6.24 21.11 0.41
CA ASN A 204 6.23 22.40 -0.29
C ASN A 204 6.61 22.28 -1.77
N SER A 205 7.50 21.36 -2.13
CA SER A 205 7.76 21.05 -3.54
C SER A 205 6.54 20.39 -4.19
N LEU A 206 5.94 19.40 -3.51
CA LEU A 206 4.82 18.62 -4.01
C LEU A 206 3.54 19.44 -4.24
N ARG A 207 3.31 20.54 -3.52
CA ARG A 207 2.17 21.42 -3.83
C ARG A 207 2.30 22.17 -5.16
N ASN A 208 3.52 22.32 -5.69
CA ASN A 208 3.78 23.13 -6.89
C ASN A 208 3.98 22.30 -8.16
N ILE A 209 4.03 20.97 -8.05
CA ILE A 209 4.10 20.10 -9.23
C ILE A 209 2.73 19.95 -9.88
N SER A 210 2.74 19.67 -11.19
CA SER A 210 1.57 19.12 -11.86
C SER A 210 1.19 17.79 -11.20
N PRO A 211 -0.05 17.65 -10.70
CA PRO A 211 -0.45 16.43 -10.03
C PRO A 211 -0.45 15.25 -10.99
N ILE A 212 -0.11 14.08 -10.47
CA ILE A 212 -0.10 12.85 -11.24
C ILE A 212 -1.39 12.11 -10.98
N HIS A 213 -2.01 11.68 -12.07
CA HIS A 213 -3.24 10.92 -12.06
C HIS A 213 -2.93 9.49 -12.46
N LEU A 214 -3.11 8.57 -11.51
CA LEU A 214 -2.90 7.14 -11.70
C LEU A 214 -4.25 6.44 -11.77
N SER A 215 -4.33 5.42 -12.61
CA SER A 215 -5.48 4.54 -12.71
C SER A 215 -5.09 3.19 -12.13
N ILE A 216 -5.55 2.84 -10.93
CA ILE A 216 -5.33 1.52 -10.34
C ILE A 216 -6.39 0.60 -10.90
N GLY A 217 -5.98 -0.38 -11.70
CA GLY A 217 -6.92 -1.21 -12.45
C GLY A 217 -6.31 -2.53 -12.88
N PHE A 218 -7.10 -3.31 -13.62
CA PHE A 218 -6.81 -4.69 -13.96
C PHE A 218 -5.37 -4.92 -14.47
N ASP A 219 -4.86 -4.03 -15.34
CA ASP A 219 -3.56 -4.19 -15.99
C ASP A 219 -2.35 -3.97 -15.09
N ASN A 220 -2.52 -3.27 -13.96
CA ASN A 220 -1.42 -2.93 -13.05
C ASN A 220 -1.51 -3.59 -11.67
N LEU A 221 -2.55 -4.40 -11.45
CA LEU A 221 -2.72 -5.18 -10.23
C LEU A 221 -1.95 -6.51 -10.31
N LYS A 222 -1.21 -6.80 -9.24
CA LYS A 222 -0.44 -8.04 -9.09
C LYS A 222 -0.61 -8.59 -7.68
N PHE A 223 -0.81 -9.90 -7.58
CA PHE A 223 -0.54 -10.61 -6.34
C PHE A 223 0.96 -10.77 -6.19
N VAL A 224 1.46 -10.52 -4.99
CA VAL A 224 2.87 -10.65 -4.66
C VAL A 224 3.03 -11.51 -3.42
N ARG A 225 3.98 -12.44 -3.48
CA ARG A 225 4.53 -13.11 -2.29
C ARG A 225 5.81 -12.39 -1.94
N TYR A 226 5.89 -11.83 -0.75
CA TYR A 226 7.05 -11.06 -0.32
C TYR A 226 7.73 -11.75 0.87
N GLN A 227 9.07 -11.78 0.86
CA GLN A 227 9.90 -12.29 1.96
C GLN A 227 10.52 -11.17 2.82
N ASP A 228 10.35 -9.92 2.41
CA ASP A 228 10.69 -8.73 3.16
C ASP A 228 9.63 -7.64 2.96
N LEU A 229 9.55 -6.68 3.87
CA LEU A 229 8.52 -5.64 3.85
C LEU A 229 8.78 -4.54 2.81
N ALA A 230 9.96 -4.50 2.21
CA ALA A 230 10.28 -3.56 1.14
C ALA A 230 9.82 -4.10 -0.23
N LEU A 231 9.55 -5.42 -0.33
CA LEU A 231 9.25 -6.14 -1.56
C LEU A 231 10.41 -6.06 -2.55
N SER A 232 11.63 -6.33 -2.09
CA SER A 232 12.81 -6.37 -2.97
C SER A 232 12.61 -7.38 -4.10
N LEU A 233 13.13 -7.05 -5.29
CA LEU A 233 12.86 -7.79 -6.53
C LEU A 233 13.33 -9.25 -6.45
N ASP A 234 14.44 -9.51 -5.76
CA ASP A 234 15.04 -10.84 -5.54
C ASP A 234 14.26 -11.69 -4.52
N LYS A 235 13.39 -11.05 -3.72
CA LYS A 235 12.65 -11.65 -2.60
C LYS A 235 11.14 -11.64 -2.80
N THR A 236 10.70 -11.27 -4.00
CA THR A 236 9.28 -11.13 -4.32
C THR A 236 8.90 -11.97 -5.53
N GLN A 237 7.92 -12.85 -5.36
CA GLN A 237 7.30 -13.56 -6.49
C GLN A 237 6.02 -12.82 -6.89
N ILE A 238 5.73 -12.79 -8.19
CA ILE A 238 4.60 -12.02 -8.73
C ILE A 238 3.69 -12.87 -9.59
N ILE A 239 2.38 -12.63 -9.48
CA ILE A 239 1.36 -13.11 -10.41
C ILE A 239 0.50 -11.91 -10.80
N SER A 240 0.43 -11.56 -12.09
CA SER A 240 -0.49 -10.52 -12.55
C SER A 240 -1.94 -10.95 -12.32
N LEU A 241 -2.83 -9.99 -12.05
CA LEU A 241 -4.26 -10.29 -11.85
C LEU A 241 -4.85 -11.03 -13.07
N LYS A 242 -4.40 -10.71 -14.29
CA LYS A 242 -4.75 -11.43 -15.52
C LYS A 242 -4.46 -12.93 -15.46
N ASN A 243 -3.35 -13.32 -14.84
CA ASN A 243 -2.88 -14.71 -14.80
C ASN A 243 -3.18 -15.43 -13.47
N ALA A 244 -3.79 -14.72 -12.51
CA ALA A 244 -4.11 -15.25 -11.19
C ALA A 244 -5.16 -16.37 -11.27
N THR A 245 -4.92 -17.46 -10.57
CA THR A 245 -5.93 -18.48 -10.26
C THR A 245 -5.81 -18.76 -8.78
N GLU A 246 -6.84 -19.34 -8.17
CA GLU A 246 -6.79 -19.77 -6.77
C GLU A 246 -5.55 -20.63 -6.52
N ASP A 247 -5.37 -21.71 -7.28
CA ASP A 247 -4.20 -22.61 -7.17
C ASP A 247 -2.84 -21.90 -7.26
N LYS A 248 -2.73 -20.87 -8.08
CA LYS A 248 -1.47 -20.13 -8.27
C LYS A 248 -1.19 -19.21 -7.10
N VAL A 249 -2.21 -18.48 -6.64
CA VAL A 249 -2.06 -17.52 -5.53
C VAL A 249 -2.00 -18.25 -4.20
N GLU A 250 -2.69 -19.37 -4.03
CA GLU A 250 -2.63 -20.20 -2.82
C GLU A 250 -1.20 -20.69 -2.54
N LYS A 251 -0.42 -21.02 -3.58
CA LYS A 251 1.00 -21.39 -3.47
C LYS A 251 1.89 -20.28 -2.90
N PHE A 252 1.40 -19.03 -2.83
CA PHE A 252 2.14 -17.94 -2.23
C PHE A 252 2.11 -17.96 -0.70
N TYR A 253 1.09 -18.59 -0.11
CA TYR A 253 0.90 -18.60 1.33
C TYR A 253 1.89 -19.52 2.04
N PRO A 254 2.44 -19.11 3.20
CA PRO A 254 3.16 -20.04 4.06
C PRO A 254 2.22 -21.14 4.55
N SER A 255 2.73 -22.37 4.61
CA SER A 255 2.04 -23.51 5.23
C SER A 255 2.58 -23.71 6.64
N ARG A 256 1.72 -24.24 7.52
CA ARG A 256 2.16 -24.83 8.78
C ARG A 256 2.71 -26.23 8.57
#